data_AF-A0A023EJF0-F1
#
_entry.id   AF-A0A023EJF0-F1
#
_cell.length_a   1.000
_cell.length_b   1.000
_cell.length_c   1.000
_cell.angle_alpha   90.00
_cell.angle_beta   90.00
_cell.angle_gamma   90.00
#
_symmetry.space_group_name_H-M   'P 1'
#
loop_
_entity.id
_entity.type
_entity.pdbx_description
1 polymer ?
#
loop_
_entity_poly.entity_id
_entity_poly.type
_entity_poly.pdbx_seq_one_letter_code
_entity_poly.pdbx_strand_id
1 'polypeptide(L)'
;MPGASTSSRTQLELEQRALELKLRHLDSDRYDPKSSAAQSREDWMLELPDIRKVPDMGLGARQFRTREKLEIGDRSVWTDTPSERERKKTSGHSSKDVAREREQEDERRRVAERDRQQEDMIKRHKKKHKRDKSLLELHQKKAKKEKKKKDSERDPDEPTRRPFDRNIDLHANRFDEAQKKAIFKKAQLLDTRFSSGASKYL
;
A
#
# COMPACT_ATOMS: atom_id res chain seq x y z
N MET A 1 -0.05 -64.73 -42.21
CA MET A 1 0.91 -63.68 -41.83
C MET A 1 1.47 -63.04 -43.09
N PRO A 2 1.73 -61.72 -43.18
CA PRO A 2 1.01 -60.53 -42.71
C PRO A 2 0.53 -59.65 -43.90
N GLY A 3 -0.54 -58.87 -43.72
CA GLY A 3 -1.03 -57.92 -44.72
C GLY A 3 -0.27 -56.59 -44.62
N ALA A 4 0.69 -56.36 -45.51
CA ALA A 4 1.33 -55.05 -45.66
C ALA A 4 0.33 -54.09 -46.30
N SER A 5 -0.31 -53.26 -45.48
CA SER A 5 -1.12 -52.13 -45.95
C SER A 5 -0.20 -51.21 -46.76
N THR A 6 -0.36 -51.19 -48.07
CA THR A 6 0.29 -50.21 -48.94
C THR A 6 -0.25 -48.84 -48.55
N SER A 7 0.45 -48.12 -47.67
CA SER A 7 0.07 -46.77 -47.28
C SER A 7 -0.11 -45.95 -48.55
N SER A 8 -1.28 -45.34 -48.71
CA SER A 8 -1.58 -44.56 -49.89
C SER A 8 -0.52 -43.47 -50.05
N ARG A 9 -0.19 -43.08 -51.28
CA ARG A 9 0.76 -41.99 -51.54
C ARG A 9 0.47 -40.74 -50.69
N THR A 10 -0.82 -40.46 -50.47
CA THR A 10 -1.29 -39.38 -49.60
C THR A 10 -0.94 -39.58 -48.13
N GLN A 11 -0.98 -40.81 -47.60
CA GLN A 11 -0.52 -41.12 -46.24
C GLN A 11 0.99 -40.93 -46.10
N LEU A 12 1.78 -41.36 -47.08
CA LEU A 12 3.24 -41.14 -47.06
C LEU A 12 3.60 -39.66 -47.12
N GLU A 13 2.91 -38.88 -47.95
CA GLU A 13 3.09 -37.42 -48.03
C GLU A 13 2.66 -36.73 -46.72
N LEU A 14 1.58 -37.21 -46.08
CA LEU A 14 1.16 -36.74 -44.75
C LEU A 14 2.18 -37.07 -43.67
N GLU A 15 2.73 -38.28 -43.67
CA GLU A 15 3.75 -38.73 -42.72
C GLU A 15 5.06 -37.94 -42.88
N GLN A 16 5.51 -37.73 -44.12
CA GLN A 16 6.68 -36.88 -44.40
C GLN A 16 6.46 -35.45 -43.91
N ARG A 17 5.31 -34.87 -44.21
CA ARG A 17 4.95 -33.51 -43.76
C ARG A 17 4.85 -33.42 -42.24
N ALA A 18 4.34 -34.46 -41.57
CA ALA A 18 4.27 -34.53 -40.12
C ALA A 18 5.67 -34.60 -39.48
N LEU A 19 6.59 -35.36 -40.07
CA LEU A 19 7.98 -35.42 -39.63
C LEU A 19 8.71 -34.08 -39.82
N GLU A 20 8.50 -33.41 -40.95
CA GLU A 20 9.08 -32.10 -41.25
C GLU A 20 8.60 -31.03 -40.25
N LEU A 21 7.29 -31.01 -39.94
CA LEU A 21 6.74 -30.12 -38.92
C LEU A 21 7.31 -30.40 -37.53
N LYS A 22 7.53 -31.67 -37.17
CA LYS A 22 8.11 -32.07 -35.89
C LYS A 22 9.58 -31.64 -35.77
N LEU A 23 10.37 -31.81 -36.83
CA LEU A 23 11.76 -31.35 -36.89
C LEU A 23 11.84 -29.82 -36.75
N ARG A 24 11.01 -29.10 -37.51
CA ARG A 24 10.93 -27.63 -37.41
C ARG A 24 10.58 -27.14 -36.01
N HIS A 25 9.67 -27.83 -35.31
CA HIS A 25 9.30 -27.47 -33.94
C HIS A 25 10.47 -27.67 -32.96
N LEU A 26 11.19 -28.79 -33.09
CA LEU A 26 12.36 -29.09 -32.26
C LEU A 26 13.55 -28.16 -32.55
N ASP A 27 13.74 -27.74 -33.80
CA ASP A 27 14.80 -26.80 -34.18
C ASP A 27 14.49 -25.35 -33.74
N SER A 28 13.21 -24.96 -33.76
CA SER A 28 12.75 -23.67 -33.22
C SER A 28 13.06 -23.53 -31.72
N ASP A 29 12.90 -24.61 -30.95
CA ASP A 29 13.23 -24.64 -29.52
C ASP A 29 14.76 -24.61 -29.25
N ARG A 30 15.59 -24.96 -30.24
CA ARG A 30 17.06 -25.06 -30.10
C ARG A 30 17.81 -23.82 -30.56
N TYR A 31 17.31 -23.06 -31.53
CA TYR A 31 18.12 -22.06 -32.24
C TYR A 31 17.87 -20.60 -31.84
N ASP A 32 16.71 -20.26 -31.27
CA ASP A 32 16.47 -18.88 -30.82
C ASP A 32 15.46 -18.79 -29.66
N PRO A 33 15.92 -18.60 -28.41
CA PRO A 33 15.04 -18.37 -27.27
C PRO A 33 14.26 -17.04 -27.35
N LYS A 34 14.56 -16.15 -28.32
CA LYS A 34 13.74 -14.96 -28.62
C LYS A 34 12.64 -15.22 -29.63
N SER A 35 12.72 -16.27 -30.44
CA SER A 35 11.66 -16.61 -31.41
C SER A 35 10.40 -17.17 -30.71
N SER A 36 10.58 -17.93 -29.62
CA SER A 36 9.48 -18.35 -28.76
C SER A 36 8.82 -17.16 -28.04
N ALA A 37 9.60 -16.15 -27.67
CA ALA A 37 9.09 -14.90 -27.11
C ALA A 37 8.34 -14.07 -28.17
N ALA A 38 8.75 -14.11 -29.44
CA ALA A 38 8.08 -13.42 -30.54
C ALA A 38 6.70 -14.02 -30.92
N GLN A 39 6.41 -15.25 -30.46
CA GLN A 39 5.09 -15.89 -30.61
C GLN A 39 4.31 -15.99 -29.29
N SER A 40 4.88 -15.47 -28.20
CA SER A 40 4.19 -15.37 -26.92
C SER A 40 2.98 -14.46 -27.07
N ARG A 41 1.83 -14.90 -26.55
CA ARG A 41 0.65 -14.05 -26.49
C ARG A 41 0.90 -12.96 -25.45
N GLU A 42 0.57 -11.73 -25.80
CA GLU A 42 0.62 -10.59 -24.90
C GLU A 42 -0.23 -10.82 -23.65
N ASP A 43 0.19 -10.24 -22.51
CA ASP A 43 -0.44 -10.44 -21.21
C ASP A 43 -1.94 -10.13 -21.21
N TRP A 44 -2.39 -9.12 -21.95
CA TRP A 44 -3.81 -8.74 -22.05
C TRP A 44 -4.66 -9.77 -22.83
N MET A 45 -4.02 -10.69 -23.56
CA MET A 45 -4.69 -11.81 -24.25
C MET A 45 -4.70 -13.09 -23.41
N LEU A 46 -3.86 -13.19 -22.39
CA LEU A 46 -3.75 -14.35 -21.50
C LEU A 46 -4.43 -14.12 -20.15
N GLU A 47 -4.37 -12.90 -19.64
CA GLU A 47 -4.98 -12.51 -18.38
C GLU A 47 -6.32 -11.82 -18.64
N LEU A 48 -7.36 -12.30 -17.97
CA LEU A 48 -8.64 -11.59 -17.97
C LEU A 48 -8.43 -10.19 -17.38
N PRO A 49 -9.06 -9.15 -17.95
CA PRO A 49 -9.10 -7.84 -17.33
C PRO A 49 -9.52 -7.93 -15.88
N ASP A 50 -8.92 -7.10 -15.04
CA ASP A 50 -9.26 -7.04 -13.63
C ASP A 50 -10.77 -6.88 -13.45
N ILE A 51 -11.36 -7.75 -12.62
CA ILE A 51 -12.79 -7.60 -12.29
C ILE A 51 -12.92 -6.34 -11.43
N ARG A 52 -13.15 -5.21 -12.09
CA ARG A 52 -13.81 -4.08 -11.47
C ARG A 52 -15.26 -4.50 -11.27
N LYS A 53 -15.65 -4.84 -10.05
CA LYS A 53 -17.06 -5.16 -9.78
C LYS A 53 -17.89 -3.94 -10.19
N VAL A 54 -19.11 -4.17 -10.69
CA VAL A 54 -20.10 -3.13 -11.07
C VAL A 54 -20.13 -1.89 -10.14
N PRO A 55 -20.01 -1.98 -8.80
CA PRO A 55 -19.88 -0.79 -7.93
C PRO A 55 -18.65 0.11 -8.21
N ASP A 56 -17.52 -0.41 -8.66
CA ASP A 56 -16.31 0.37 -9.00
C ASP A 56 -16.43 1.07 -10.36
N MET A 57 -17.42 0.70 -11.19
CA MET A 57 -17.78 1.43 -12.41
C MET A 57 -18.62 2.69 -12.13
N GLY A 58 -18.86 3.03 -10.85
CA GLY A 58 -19.57 4.24 -10.46
C GLY A 58 -21.09 4.18 -10.70
N LEU A 59 -21.62 3.01 -11.05
CA LEU A 59 -23.04 2.79 -11.35
C LEU A 59 -23.88 2.41 -10.11
N GLY A 60 -23.31 2.48 -8.90
CA GLY A 60 -23.99 2.15 -7.65
C GLY A 60 -23.59 3.09 -6.50
N ALA A 61 -24.36 3.04 -5.40
CA ALA A 61 -24.11 3.86 -4.21
C ALA A 61 -22.71 3.60 -3.64
N ARG A 62 -21.93 4.67 -3.49
CA ARG A 62 -20.56 4.64 -2.94
C ARG A 62 -20.64 4.47 -1.41
N GLN A 63 -20.59 3.24 -0.93
CA GLN A 63 -20.48 2.92 0.50
C GLN A 63 -19.10 2.30 0.78
N PHE A 64 -18.53 2.58 1.94
CA PHE A 64 -17.31 1.91 2.38
C PHE A 64 -17.58 0.42 2.61
N ARG A 65 -16.67 -0.44 2.16
CA ARG A 65 -16.78 -1.88 2.38
C ARG A 65 -16.59 -2.18 3.86
N THR A 66 -17.55 -2.90 4.46
CA THR A 66 -17.51 -3.33 5.87
C THR A 66 -16.76 -4.64 6.08
N ARG A 67 -16.49 -5.39 4.99
CA ARG A 67 -15.75 -6.64 4.98
C ARG A 67 -14.53 -6.54 4.10
N GLU A 68 -13.50 -7.29 4.46
CA GLU A 68 -12.27 -7.42 3.68
C GLU A 68 -12.55 -7.94 2.27
N LYS A 69 -11.74 -7.50 1.31
CA LYS A 69 -11.86 -7.91 -0.10
C LYS A 69 -11.57 -9.41 -0.17
N LEU A 70 -12.56 -10.21 -0.56
CA LEU A 70 -12.33 -11.61 -0.91
C LEU A 70 -11.31 -11.66 -2.06
N GLU A 71 -10.16 -12.25 -1.80
CA GLU A 71 -9.17 -12.63 -2.81
C GLU A 71 -9.86 -13.57 -3.80
N ILE A 72 -10.17 -13.06 -4.99
CA ILE A 72 -10.71 -13.87 -6.07
C ILE A 72 -9.51 -14.68 -6.56
N GLY A 73 -9.48 -15.97 -6.25
CA GLY A 73 -8.35 -16.87 -6.49
C GLY A 73 -7.87 -16.93 -7.95
N ASP A 74 -6.84 -17.75 -8.20
CA ASP A 74 -6.10 -17.77 -9.47
C ASP A 74 -7.00 -17.84 -10.71
N ARG A 75 -6.93 -16.77 -11.50
CA ARG A 75 -7.75 -16.53 -12.70
C ARG A 75 -7.04 -16.95 -13.99
N SER A 76 -5.77 -17.36 -13.88
CA SER A 76 -4.92 -17.74 -15.00
C SER A 76 -5.13 -19.19 -15.47
N VAL A 77 -5.99 -19.95 -14.78
CA VAL A 77 -6.23 -21.38 -15.02
C VAL A 77 -6.89 -21.66 -16.39
N TRP A 78 -7.63 -20.71 -16.96
CA TRP A 78 -8.38 -20.91 -18.20
C TRP A 78 -7.50 -20.92 -19.47
N THR A 79 -6.35 -20.28 -19.45
CA THR A 79 -5.45 -20.17 -20.61
C THR A 79 -4.23 -21.09 -20.51
N ASP A 80 -4.15 -21.89 -19.45
CA ASP A 80 -2.97 -22.69 -19.10
C ASP A 80 -2.90 -23.97 -19.96
N THR A 81 -1.80 -24.16 -20.68
CA THR A 81 -1.56 -25.42 -21.38
C THR A 81 -1.19 -26.54 -20.38
N PRO A 82 -1.38 -27.84 -20.72
CA PRO A 82 -1.04 -28.93 -19.79
C PRO A 82 0.43 -28.89 -19.29
N SER A 83 1.35 -28.48 -20.17
CA SER A 83 2.77 -28.27 -19.85
C SER A 83 2.99 -27.11 -18.85
N GLU A 84 2.31 -25.98 -19.06
CA GLU A 84 2.43 -24.83 -18.16
C GLU A 84 1.81 -25.11 -16.79
N ARG A 85 0.71 -25.86 -16.75
CA ARG A 85 0.07 -26.29 -15.50
C ARG A 85 0.98 -27.17 -14.66
N GLU A 86 1.74 -28.07 -15.29
CA GLU A 86 2.74 -28.88 -14.59
C GLU A 86 3.91 -28.02 -14.09
N ARG A 87 4.42 -27.10 -14.91
CA ARG A 87 5.46 -26.15 -14.49
C ARG A 87 5.03 -25.28 -13.31
N LYS A 88 3.84 -24.69 -13.34
CA LYS A 88 3.28 -23.86 -12.24
C LYS A 88 3.11 -24.66 -10.94
N LYS A 89 2.64 -25.91 -11.03
CA LYS A 89 2.53 -26.80 -9.86
C LYS A 89 3.89 -27.08 -9.22
N THR A 90 4.94 -27.21 -10.03
CA THR A 90 6.30 -27.44 -9.52
C THR A 90 6.99 -26.17 -9.03
N SER A 91 6.72 -25.01 -9.64
CA SER A 91 7.39 -23.76 -9.29
C SER A 91 6.74 -23.04 -8.11
N GLY A 92 5.47 -23.33 -7.80
CA GLY A 92 4.72 -22.81 -6.64
C GLY A 92 4.45 -21.29 -6.65
N HIS A 93 5.27 -20.54 -7.38
CA HIS A 93 5.22 -19.10 -7.59
C HIS A 93 5.41 -18.87 -9.08
N SER A 94 4.59 -18.02 -9.69
CA SER A 94 4.86 -17.58 -11.06
C SER A 94 6.09 -16.67 -11.03
N SER A 95 6.87 -16.62 -12.12
CA SER A 95 7.98 -15.65 -12.26
C SER A 95 7.51 -14.21 -12.05
N LYS A 96 6.22 -13.94 -12.29
CA LYS A 96 5.55 -12.65 -12.11
C LYS A 96 5.32 -12.30 -10.64
N ASP A 97 5.09 -13.29 -9.78
CA ASP A 97 4.95 -13.07 -8.33
C ASP A 97 6.30 -12.66 -7.70
N VAL A 98 7.38 -13.32 -8.13
CA VAL A 98 8.75 -12.98 -7.70
C VAL A 98 9.16 -11.58 -8.18
N ALA A 99 8.78 -11.21 -9.41
CA ALA A 99 9.03 -9.88 -9.94
C ALA A 99 8.26 -8.80 -9.16
N ARG A 100 6.97 -9.03 -8.85
CA ARG A 100 6.16 -8.11 -8.04
C ARG A 100 6.68 -7.96 -6.61
N GLU A 101 7.12 -9.05 -5.99
CA GLU A 101 7.70 -9.01 -4.64
C GLU A 101 9.00 -8.18 -4.62
N ARG A 102 9.87 -8.38 -5.61
CA ARG A 102 11.10 -7.58 -5.78
C ARG A 102 10.80 -6.09 -5.94
N GLU A 103 9.81 -5.71 -6.75
CA GLU A 103 9.42 -4.31 -6.91
C GLU A 103 8.91 -3.69 -5.60
N GLN A 104 8.11 -4.43 -4.83
CA GLN A 104 7.65 -3.98 -3.52
C GLN A 104 8.79 -3.82 -2.51
N GLU A 105 9.76 -4.72 -2.52
CA GLU A 105 10.96 -4.62 -1.69
C GLU A 105 11.79 -3.37 -2.04
N ASP A 106 12.01 -3.13 -3.34
CA ASP A 106 12.72 -1.96 -3.82
C ASP A 106 12.01 -0.65 -3.44
N GLU A 107 10.68 -0.61 -3.52
CA GLU A 107 9.89 0.54 -3.08
C GLU A 107 10.03 0.78 -1.57
N ARG A 108 9.91 -0.27 -0.75
CA ARG A 108 10.11 -0.19 0.71
C ARG A 108 11.51 0.32 1.05
N ARG A 109 12.54 -0.14 0.34
CA ARG A 109 13.92 0.32 0.53
C ARG A 109 14.06 1.81 0.20
N ARG A 110 13.50 2.27 -0.92
CA ARG A 110 13.52 3.70 -1.31
C ARG A 110 12.83 4.58 -0.26
N VAL A 111 11.71 4.13 0.28
CA VAL A 111 10.99 4.83 1.36
C VAL A 111 11.85 4.88 2.62
N ALA A 112 12.45 3.76 3.03
CA ALA A 112 13.31 3.71 4.21
C ALA A 112 14.55 4.62 4.08
N GLU A 113 15.15 4.69 2.90
CA GLU A 113 16.27 5.60 2.62
C GLU A 113 15.85 7.08 2.74
N ARG A 114 14.68 7.43 2.20
CA ARG A 114 14.12 8.79 2.32
C ARG A 114 13.85 9.16 3.78
N ASP A 115 13.20 8.24 4.51
CA ASP A 115 12.90 8.44 5.93
C ASP A 115 14.19 8.63 6.75
N ARG A 116 15.24 7.85 6.46
CA ARG A 116 16.55 8.00 7.09
C ARG A 116 17.19 9.36 6.82
N GLN A 117 17.11 9.86 5.58
CA GLN A 117 17.61 11.18 5.22
C GLN A 117 16.87 12.29 5.97
N GLN A 118 15.54 12.20 6.04
CA GLN A 118 14.72 13.16 6.78
C GLN A 118 15.00 13.12 8.28
N GLU A 119 15.19 11.95 8.88
CA GLU A 119 15.61 11.83 10.28
C GLU A 119 16.95 12.52 10.54
N ASP A 120 17.93 12.33 9.66
CA ASP A 120 19.24 12.94 9.81
C ASP A 120 19.17 14.46 9.67
N MET A 121 18.32 14.98 8.77
CA MET A 121 18.03 16.43 8.70
C MET A 121 17.41 16.95 10.00
N ILE A 122 16.42 16.24 10.55
CA ILE A 122 15.78 16.61 11.83
C ILE A 122 16.81 16.61 12.97
N LYS A 123 17.66 15.57 13.05
CA LYS A 123 18.73 15.47 14.06
C LYS A 123 19.73 16.63 13.93
N ARG A 124 20.17 16.96 12.71
CA ARG A 124 21.07 18.10 12.45
C ARG A 124 20.42 19.43 12.85
N HIS A 125 19.17 19.64 12.48
CA HIS A 125 18.44 20.86 12.83
C HIS A 125 18.24 21.01 14.34
N LYS A 126 17.85 19.92 15.04
CA LYS A 126 17.75 19.90 16.51
C LYS A 126 19.08 20.21 17.18
N LYS A 127 20.19 19.60 16.73
CA LYS A 127 21.54 19.86 17.26
C LYS A 127 21.98 21.31 17.05
N LYS A 128 21.74 21.88 15.87
CA LYS A 128 22.14 23.26 15.53
C LYS A 128 21.33 24.33 16.25
N HIS A 129 20.01 24.17 16.33
CA HIS A 129 19.13 25.23 16.82
C HIS A 129 18.67 25.08 18.27
N LYS A 130 19.06 24.00 18.99
CA LYS A 130 18.68 23.72 20.40
C LYS A 130 17.27 24.22 20.75
N ARG A 131 16.30 23.95 19.85
CA ARG A 131 14.89 24.24 20.10
C ARG A 131 14.35 23.13 20.98
N ASP A 132 14.81 23.15 22.23
CA ASP A 132 14.49 22.13 23.23
C ASP A 132 13.01 22.22 23.64
N LYS A 133 12.32 23.29 23.24
CA LYS A 133 10.93 23.57 23.59
C LYS A 133 10.10 23.84 22.35
N SER A 134 8.93 23.22 22.29
CA SER A 134 7.92 23.51 21.27
C SER A 134 7.46 24.96 21.40
N LEU A 135 7.00 25.58 20.30
CA LEU A 135 6.40 26.91 20.32
C LEU A 135 5.22 26.98 21.32
N LEU A 136 4.44 25.89 21.39
CA LEU A 136 3.35 25.73 22.35
C LEU A 136 3.88 25.79 23.80
N GLU A 137 4.96 25.05 24.07
CA GLU A 137 5.56 24.97 25.40
C GLU A 137 6.19 26.31 25.81
N LEU A 138 6.82 27.02 24.86
CA LEU A 138 7.30 28.38 25.07
C LEU A 138 6.15 29.32 25.42
N HIS A 139 5.02 29.23 24.71
CA HIS A 139 3.85 30.05 24.98
C HIS A 139 3.23 29.73 26.34
N GLN A 140 3.06 28.45 26.68
CA GLN A 140 2.57 28.00 27.98
C GLN A 140 3.49 28.47 29.13
N LYS A 141 4.81 28.38 28.94
CA LYS A 141 5.79 28.86 29.93
C LYS A 141 5.71 30.39 30.10
N LYS A 142 5.57 31.15 29.01
CA LYS A 142 5.37 32.61 29.05
C LYS A 142 4.08 32.97 29.77
N ALA A 143 2.96 32.36 29.41
CA ALA A 143 1.67 32.59 30.04
C ALA A 143 1.69 32.29 31.55
N LYS A 144 2.31 31.17 31.97
CA LYS A 144 2.51 30.84 33.38
C LYS A 144 3.39 31.86 34.10
N LYS A 145 4.45 32.35 33.46
CA LYS A 145 5.36 33.36 34.04
C LYS A 145 4.66 34.71 34.21
N GLU A 146 3.90 35.16 33.21
CA GLU A 146 3.10 36.39 33.28
C GLU A 146 2.03 36.30 34.36
N LYS A 147 1.33 35.17 34.46
CA LYS A 147 0.36 34.95 35.54
C LYS A 147 1.03 35.02 36.92
N LYS A 148 2.16 34.34 37.10
CA LYS A 148 2.90 34.35 38.38
C LYS A 148 3.39 35.75 38.76
N LYS A 149 3.84 36.55 37.78
CA LYS A 149 4.24 37.95 38.01
C LYS A 149 3.06 38.81 38.46
N LYS A 150 1.93 38.71 37.75
CA LYS A 150 0.69 39.42 38.12
C LYS A 150 0.20 39.01 39.50
N ASP A 151 0.28 37.73 39.85
CA ASP A 151 -0.10 37.24 41.17
C ASP A 151 0.88 37.69 42.27
N SER A 152 2.17 37.94 41.95
CA SER A 152 3.15 38.46 42.92
C SER A 152 3.17 39.98 43.08
N GLU A 153 2.74 40.71 42.05
CA GLU A 153 2.58 42.19 42.09
C GLU A 153 1.22 42.60 42.68
N ARG A 154 0.32 41.63 42.90
CA ARG A 154 -0.99 41.88 43.51
C ARG A 154 -0.85 41.80 45.01
N ASP A 155 -1.09 42.92 45.70
CA ASP A 155 -1.15 42.94 47.16
C ASP A 155 -2.27 42.01 47.65
N PRO A 156 -2.02 41.12 48.63
CA PRO A 156 -3.02 40.18 49.12
C PRO A 156 -4.17 40.87 49.87
N ASP A 157 -3.97 42.11 50.33
CA ASP A 157 -4.93 42.89 51.13
C ASP A 157 -5.73 43.92 50.30
N GLU A 158 -5.45 44.11 49.01
CA GLU A 158 -6.19 45.06 48.18
C GLU A 158 -7.35 44.36 47.45
N PRO A 159 -8.64 44.69 47.73
CA PRO A 159 -9.80 44.02 47.15
C PRO A 159 -10.05 44.51 45.71
N THR A 160 -9.10 44.23 44.83
CA THR A 160 -9.24 44.49 43.40
C THR A 160 -10.27 43.53 42.81
N ARG A 161 -11.28 44.06 42.10
CA ARG A 161 -12.27 43.25 41.39
C ARG A 161 -11.56 42.31 40.42
N ARG A 162 -11.74 41.00 40.60
CA ARG A 162 -11.21 39.99 39.67
C ARG A 162 -11.73 40.30 38.26
N PRO A 163 -10.88 40.24 37.21
CA PRO A 163 -11.39 40.37 35.85
C PRO A 163 -12.40 39.26 35.54
N PHE A 164 -13.33 39.57 34.65
CA PHE A 164 -14.38 38.65 34.20
C PHE A 164 -13.77 37.39 33.58
N ASP A 165 -14.05 36.24 34.18
CA ASP A 165 -13.72 34.91 33.65
C ASP A 165 -15.02 34.25 33.22
N ARG A 166 -15.16 34.04 31.91
CA ARG A 166 -16.31 33.36 31.32
C ARG A 166 -16.64 32.01 31.99
N ASN A 167 -15.67 31.23 32.46
CA ASN A 167 -15.96 29.92 33.06
C ASN A 167 -16.56 30.01 34.48
N ILE A 168 -16.31 31.12 35.16
CA ILE A 168 -16.72 31.34 36.55
C ILE A 168 -17.94 32.26 36.60
N ASP A 169 -17.91 33.33 35.80
CA ASP A 169 -18.83 34.45 35.84
C ASP A 169 -19.96 34.32 34.81
N LEU A 170 -19.82 33.43 33.82
CA LEU A 170 -20.90 33.07 32.90
C LEU A 170 -21.40 31.64 33.19
N HIS A 171 -22.67 31.52 33.57
CA HIS A 171 -23.28 30.23 33.88
C HIS A 171 -23.76 29.44 32.65
N ALA A 172 -23.69 30.04 31.45
CA ALA A 172 -24.09 29.38 30.20
C ALA A 172 -22.99 28.45 29.67
N ASN A 173 -23.37 27.21 29.29
CA ASN A 173 -22.50 26.21 28.65
C ASN A 173 -21.23 25.87 29.44
N ARG A 174 -21.36 25.73 30.77
CA ARG A 174 -20.26 25.26 31.63
C ARG A 174 -20.04 23.77 31.37
N PHE A 175 -19.03 23.44 30.57
CA PHE A 175 -18.53 22.08 30.54
C PHE A 175 -17.80 21.78 31.85
N ASP A 176 -18.19 20.70 32.50
CA ASP A 176 -17.45 20.13 33.63
C ASP A 176 -15.99 19.86 33.21
N GLU A 177 -15.04 20.08 34.11
CA GLU A 177 -13.62 19.82 33.82
C GLU A 177 -13.40 18.35 33.42
N ALA A 178 -14.16 17.43 34.03
CA ALA A 178 -14.10 16.02 33.67
C ALA A 178 -14.53 15.78 32.22
N GLN A 179 -15.61 16.43 31.78
CA GLN A 179 -16.09 16.35 30.39
C GLN A 179 -15.09 16.97 29.41
N LYS A 180 -14.50 18.14 29.73
CA LYS A 180 -13.44 18.75 28.90
C LYS A 180 -12.25 17.81 28.75
N LYS A 181 -11.76 17.25 29.86
CA LYS A 181 -10.63 16.29 29.87
C LYS A 181 -10.97 15.03 29.05
N ALA A 182 -12.20 14.54 29.14
CA ALA A 182 -12.65 13.39 28.35
C ALA A 182 -12.67 13.69 26.85
N ILE A 183 -13.13 14.88 26.43
CA ILE A 183 -13.11 15.31 25.02
C ILE A 183 -11.67 15.40 24.51
N PHE A 184 -10.76 16.02 25.28
CA PHE A 184 -9.34 16.10 24.90
C PHE A 184 -8.70 14.71 24.76
N LYS A 185 -8.96 13.79 25.70
CA LYS A 185 -8.45 12.42 25.61
C LYS A 185 -8.98 11.68 24.38
N LYS A 186 -10.27 11.85 24.04
CA LYS A 186 -10.85 11.28 22.82
C LYS A 186 -10.18 11.83 21.56
N ALA A 187 -9.86 13.12 21.54
CA ALA A 187 -9.18 13.76 20.41
C ALA A 187 -7.71 13.27 20.26
N GLN A 188 -6.99 13.04 21.36
CA GLN A 188 -5.61 12.54 21.33
C GLN A 188 -5.48 11.16 20.66
N LEU A 189 -6.52 10.33 20.73
CA LEU A 189 -6.51 8.99 20.15
C LEU A 189 -6.80 8.97 18.64
N LEU A 190 -7.15 10.11 18.02
CA LEU A 190 -7.49 10.16 16.60
C LEU A 190 -6.33 9.70 15.69
N ASP A 191 -5.08 9.96 16.11
CA ASP A 191 -3.88 9.54 15.38
C ASP A 191 -3.75 8.00 15.27
N THR A 192 -4.36 7.25 16.19
CA THR A 192 -4.33 5.77 16.21
C THR A 192 -5.46 5.12 15.42
N ARG A 193 -6.48 5.88 15.03
CA ARG A 193 -7.66 5.35 14.31
C ARG A 193 -7.39 5.09 12.84
N PHE A 194 -6.32 5.66 12.30
CA PHE A 194 -5.90 5.50 10.93
C PHE A 194 -4.64 4.64 10.91
N SER A 195 -4.55 3.73 9.93
CA SER A 195 -3.29 3.02 9.68
C SER A 195 -2.22 4.05 9.30
N SER A 196 -1.02 3.92 9.88
CA SER A 196 0.13 4.70 9.41
C SER A 196 0.41 4.33 7.95
N GLY A 197 0.71 5.34 7.12
CA GLY A 197 1.15 5.12 5.75
C GLY A 197 2.49 4.37 5.68
N ALA A 198 2.88 3.95 4.48
CA ALA A 198 4.13 3.22 4.26
C ALA A 198 5.39 4.07 4.53
N SER A 199 5.29 5.39 4.43
CA SER A 199 6.37 6.33 4.76
C SER A 199 6.10 7.05 6.08
N LYS A 200 7.16 7.24 6.88
CA LYS A 200 7.08 7.97 8.15
C LYS A 200 7.07 9.48 7.93
N TYR A 201 7.72 9.93 6.86
CA TYR A 201 7.80 11.33 6.48
C TYR A 201 7.19 11.52 5.08
N LEU A 202 6.74 12.75 4.81
CA LEU A 202 6.14 13.16 3.51
C LEU A 202 7.24 13.51 2.51
#